data_AF-A0A5E4PP31-F1
#
_entry.id   AF-A0A5E4PP31-F1
#
_cell.length_a   1.000
_cell.length_b   1.000
_cell.length_c   1.000
_cell.angle_alpha   90.00
_cell.angle_beta   90.00
_cell.angle_gamma   90.00
#
_symmetry.space_group_name_H-M   'P 1'
#
loop_
_entity.id
_entity.type
_entity.pdbx_description
1 polymer ?
#
loop_
_entity_poly.entity_id
_entity_poly.type
_entity_poly.pdbx_seq_one_letter_code
_entity_poly.pdbx_strand_id
1 'polypeptide(L)'
;MPNLAVFDFDRTIVYEDTDATIIDRLREKRPPPEWEAGSQDWTPYMSDVFEHAYSAGFHPADILDSIASMRPAPGMPELLLTLAARGWDILLLTDANTVFVNHWLKTHGLRVGRI
;
A
#
# COMPACT_ATOMS: atom_id res chain seq x y z
N MET A 1 6.67 17.97 25.18
CA MET A 1 6.52 16.50 25.05
C MET A 1 6.37 16.21 23.57
N PRO A 2 7.10 15.25 22.98
CA PRO A 2 6.88 14.88 21.58
C PRO A 2 5.48 14.27 21.46
N ASN A 3 4.72 14.70 20.45
CA ASN A 3 3.42 14.13 20.15
C ASN A 3 3.59 13.10 19.03
N LEU A 4 2.96 11.94 19.17
CA LEU A 4 3.03 10.85 18.20
C LEU A 4 1.67 10.69 17.51
N ALA A 5 1.67 10.66 16.18
CA ALA A 5 0.53 10.24 15.38
C ALA A 5 0.86 8.91 14.71
N VAL A 6 -0.03 7.92 14.85
CA VAL A 6 0.12 6.59 14.28
C VAL A 6 -1.04 6.36 13.30
N PHE A 7 -0.72 5.97 12.07
CA PHE A 7 -1.69 5.70 11.02
C PHE A 7 -1.48 4.30 10.46
N ASP A 8 -2.55 3.64 10.07
CA ASP A 8 -2.48 2.56 9.08
C ASP A 8 -2.29 3.18 7.67
N PHE A 9 -1.94 2.37 6.67
CA PHE A 9 -1.77 2.82 5.29
C PHE A 9 -3.01 2.55 4.44
N ASP A 10 -3.36 1.29 4.23
CA ASP A 10 -4.47 0.89 3.37
C ASP A 10 -5.82 1.37 3.95
N ARG A 11 -6.68 1.92 3.09
CA ARG A 11 -7.96 2.54 3.47
C ARG A 11 -7.86 3.61 4.58
N THR A 12 -6.67 4.16 4.81
CA THR A 12 -6.39 5.19 5.82
C THR A 12 -5.59 6.35 5.22
N ILE A 13 -4.32 6.10 4.82
CA ILE A 13 -3.53 7.08 4.06
C ILE A 13 -3.99 7.16 2.62
N VAL A 14 -4.22 6.00 2.03
CA VAL A 14 -4.79 5.84 0.68
C VAL A 14 -6.24 5.39 0.80
N TYR A 15 -7.04 5.65 -0.23
CA TYR A 15 -8.44 5.23 -0.25
C TYR A 15 -8.57 3.73 -0.53
N GLU A 16 -7.67 3.21 -1.36
CA GLU A 16 -7.62 1.83 -1.82
C GLU A 16 -6.91 0.90 -0.84
N ASP A 17 -6.92 -0.39 -1.16
CA ASP A 17 -6.18 -1.45 -0.49
C ASP A 17 -5.12 -1.98 -1.47
N THR A 18 -3.87 -2.01 -1.04
CA THR A 18 -2.74 -2.28 -1.94
C THR A 18 -2.80 -3.67 -2.56
N ASP A 19 -3.08 -4.71 -1.78
CA ASP A 19 -3.14 -6.08 -2.27
C ASP A 19 -4.36 -6.30 -3.17
N ALA A 20 -5.53 -5.78 -2.78
CA ALA A 20 -6.72 -5.83 -3.63
C ALA A 20 -6.49 -5.13 -4.97
N THR A 21 -5.78 -3.98 -4.96
CA THR A 21 -5.42 -3.25 -6.19
C THR A 21 -4.60 -4.12 -7.13
N ILE A 22 -3.61 -4.86 -6.61
CA ILE A 22 -2.79 -5.76 -7.44
C ILE A 22 -3.58 -6.97 -7.93
N ILE A 23 -4.41 -7.57 -7.08
CA ILE A 23 -5.27 -8.70 -7.45
C ILE A 23 -6.25 -8.29 -8.56
N ASP A 24 -6.87 -7.12 -8.45
CA ASP A 24 -7.81 -6.60 -9.44
C ASP A 24 -7.11 -6.30 -10.76
N ARG A 25 -5.90 -5.71 -10.71
CA ARG A 25 -5.06 -5.52 -11.90
C ARG A 25 -4.69 -6.83 -12.57
N LEU A 26 -4.29 -7.83 -11.80
CA LEU A 26 -4.01 -9.16 -12.33
C LEU A 26 -5.23 -9.74 -13.03
N ARG A 27 -6.42 -9.58 -12.41
CA ARG A 27 -7.71 -10.08 -12.92
C ARG A 27 -8.06 -9.54 -14.31
N GLU A 28 -7.53 -8.36 -14.70
CA GLU A 28 -7.66 -7.81 -16.06
C GLU A 28 -6.93 -8.65 -17.12
N LYS A 29 -5.84 -9.36 -16.75
CA LYS A 29 -5.07 -10.22 -17.66
C LYS A 29 -5.35 -11.72 -17.47
N ARG A 30 -5.50 -12.17 -16.22
CA ARG A 30 -5.68 -13.58 -15.87
C ARG A 30 -6.36 -13.71 -14.50
N PRO A 31 -7.21 -14.73 -14.26
CA PRO A 31 -7.71 -14.99 -12.91
C PRO A 31 -6.56 -15.15 -11.90
N PRO A 32 -6.67 -14.55 -10.70
CA PRO A 32 -5.70 -14.79 -9.63
C PRO A 32 -5.79 -16.24 -9.13
N PRO A 33 -4.77 -16.74 -8.39
CA PRO A 33 -4.86 -17.99 -7.65
C PRO A 33 -6.14 -18.05 -6.80
N GLU A 34 -6.70 -19.24 -6.61
CA GLU A 34 -7.86 -19.40 -5.74
C GLU A 34 -7.47 -19.13 -4.28
N TRP A 35 -8.25 -18.27 -3.62
CA TRP A 35 -8.14 -18.06 -2.19
C TRP A 35 -9.13 -18.97 -1.46
N GLU A 36 -8.61 -19.93 -0.70
CA GLU A 36 -9.43 -20.75 0.18
C GLU A 36 -9.73 -19.97 1.47
N ALA A 37 -10.99 -19.57 1.65
CA ALA A 37 -11.44 -18.92 2.87
C ALA A 37 -11.22 -19.86 4.08
N GLY A 38 -10.32 -19.47 4.99
CA GLY A 38 -9.91 -20.30 6.13
C GLY A 38 -8.53 -20.96 5.98
N SER A 39 -7.86 -20.80 4.83
CA SER A 39 -6.42 -21.04 4.71
C SER A 39 -5.66 -20.03 5.58
N GLN A 40 -4.61 -20.50 6.27
CA GLN A 40 -4.13 -19.86 7.49
C GLN A 40 -3.19 -18.67 7.28
N ASP A 41 -2.87 -18.26 6.06
CA ASP A 41 -1.80 -17.28 5.88
C ASP A 41 -1.94 -16.46 4.58
N TRP A 42 -2.13 -15.15 4.72
CA TRP A 42 -2.30 -14.21 3.61
C TRP A 42 -0.99 -13.97 2.85
N THR A 43 0.15 -13.98 3.56
CA THR A 43 1.47 -13.67 2.97
C THR A 43 1.90 -14.69 1.92
N PRO A 44 1.79 -16.02 2.14
CA PRO A 44 2.01 -17.02 1.09
C PRO A 44 1.07 -16.86 -0.11
N TYR A 45 -0.22 -16.61 0.13
CA TYR A 45 -1.15 -16.36 -0.98
C TYR A 45 -0.75 -15.16 -1.83
N MET A 46 -0.36 -14.04 -1.20
CA MET A 46 0.12 -12.88 -1.95
C MET A 46 1.43 -13.19 -2.71
N SER A 47 2.28 -14.08 -2.19
CA SER A 47 3.44 -14.57 -2.94
C SER A 47 3.03 -15.29 -4.22
N ASP A 48 2.04 -16.19 -4.14
CA ASP A 48 1.49 -16.89 -5.31
C ASP A 48 0.84 -15.91 -6.31
N VAL A 49 0.17 -14.87 -5.82
CA VAL A 49 -0.39 -13.79 -6.65
C VAL A 49 0.71 -13.08 -7.45
N PHE A 50 1.84 -12.74 -6.83
CA PHE A 50 2.95 -12.09 -7.53
C PHE A 50 3.62 -13.00 -8.55
N GLU A 51 3.78 -14.29 -8.25
CA GLU A 51 4.28 -15.28 -9.23
C GLU A 51 3.33 -15.42 -10.42
N HIS A 52 2.01 -15.47 -10.17
CA HIS A 52 0.99 -15.49 -11.21
C HIS A 52 1.03 -14.20 -12.05
N ALA A 53 1.16 -13.05 -11.42
CA ALA A 53 1.26 -11.77 -12.11
C ALA A 53 2.47 -11.74 -13.05
N TYR A 54 3.63 -12.18 -12.58
CA TYR A 54 4.83 -12.29 -13.42
C TYR A 54 4.61 -13.25 -14.60
N SER A 55 3.98 -14.41 -14.38
CA SER A 55 3.64 -15.36 -15.45
C SER A 55 2.67 -14.78 -16.50
N ALA A 56 1.83 -13.81 -16.10
CA ALA A 56 0.91 -13.08 -16.97
C ALA A 56 1.57 -11.84 -17.64
N GLY A 57 2.89 -11.68 -17.50
CA GLY A 57 3.66 -10.60 -18.11
C GLY A 57 3.52 -9.26 -17.39
N PHE A 58 3.24 -9.25 -16.08
CA PHE A 58 3.48 -8.06 -15.25
C PHE A 58 4.96 -7.97 -14.90
N HIS A 59 5.46 -6.74 -14.93
CA HIS A 59 6.77 -6.38 -14.42
C HIS A 59 6.63 -5.56 -13.12
N PRO A 60 7.69 -5.47 -12.31
CA PRO A 60 7.67 -4.66 -11.09
C PRO A 60 7.22 -3.21 -11.32
N ALA A 61 7.55 -2.63 -12.48
CA ALA A 61 7.09 -1.30 -12.85
C ALA A 61 5.56 -1.19 -12.95
N ASP A 62 4.88 -2.18 -13.54
CA ASP A 62 3.41 -2.18 -13.66
C ASP A 62 2.72 -2.21 -12.29
N ILE A 63 3.30 -2.97 -11.35
CA ILE A 63 2.84 -3.05 -9.96
C ILE A 63 3.04 -1.71 -9.26
N LEU A 64 4.24 -1.15 -9.34
CA LEU A 64 4.57 0.13 -8.69
C LEU A 64 3.78 1.29 -9.29
N ASP A 65 3.53 1.31 -10.60
CA ASP A 65 2.69 2.31 -11.26
C ASP A 65 1.23 2.20 -10.79
N SER A 66 0.73 0.97 -10.59
CA SER A 66 -0.61 0.75 -10.03
C SER A 66 -0.71 1.30 -8.61
N ILE A 67 0.28 1.01 -7.76
CA ILE A 67 0.39 1.59 -6.41
C ILE A 67 0.47 3.12 -6.49
N ALA A 68 1.38 3.68 -7.30
CA ALA A 68 1.55 5.12 -7.46
C ALA A 68 0.27 5.85 -7.91
N SER A 69 -0.63 5.17 -8.62
CA SER A 69 -1.89 5.74 -9.10
C SER A 69 -3.01 5.79 -8.04
N MET A 70 -2.85 5.09 -6.92
CA MET A 70 -3.84 5.07 -5.83
C MET A 70 -4.02 6.46 -5.23
N ARG A 71 -5.27 6.80 -4.92
CA ARG A 71 -5.61 8.15 -4.47
C ARG A 71 -5.34 8.30 -2.97
N PRO A 72 -4.77 9.44 -2.53
CA PRO A 72 -4.75 9.75 -1.11
C PRO A 72 -6.18 9.82 -0.58
N ALA A 73 -6.38 9.36 0.65
CA ALA A 73 -7.64 9.57 1.35
C ALA A 73 -7.91 11.08 1.51
N PRO A 74 -9.16 11.54 1.33
CA PRO A 74 -9.48 12.97 1.38
C PRO A 74 -9.01 13.64 2.68
N GLY A 75 -8.28 14.75 2.56
CA GLY A 75 -7.74 15.51 3.69
C GLY A 75 -6.49 14.91 4.35
N MET A 76 -6.10 13.70 3.99
CA MET A 76 -4.96 13.03 4.61
C MET A 76 -3.60 13.68 4.31
N PRO A 77 -3.31 14.12 3.06
CA PRO A 77 -2.07 14.86 2.79
C PRO A 77 -1.97 16.14 3.62
N GLU A 78 -3.08 16.90 3.74
CA GLU A 78 -3.15 18.12 4.54
C GLU A 78 -2.87 17.84 6.03
N LEU A 79 -3.46 16.75 6.57
CA LEU A 79 -3.26 16.32 7.94
C LEU A 79 -1.79 15.96 8.21
N LEU A 80 -1.19 15.11 7.37
CA LEU A 80 0.20 14.68 7.51
C LEU A 80 1.17 15.86 7.46
N LEU A 81 0.99 16.76 6.48
CA LEU A 81 1.80 17.98 6.37
C LEU A 81 1.64 18.88 7.59
N THR A 82 0.41 19.04 8.09
CA THR A 82 0.12 19.86 9.28
C THR A 82 0.75 19.29 10.54
N LEU A 83 0.69 17.96 10.73
CA LEU A 83 1.31 17.29 11.88
C LEU A 83 2.83 17.42 11.85
N ALA A 84 3.44 17.19 10.68
CA ALA A 84 4.87 17.36 10.48
C ALA A 84 5.31 18.82 10.76
N ALA A 85 4.57 19.81 10.26
CA ALA A 85 4.85 21.23 10.52
C ALA A 85 4.72 21.62 12.01
N ARG A 86 3.89 20.88 12.76
CA ARG A 86 3.73 21.04 14.21
C ARG A 86 4.74 20.22 15.04
N GLY A 87 5.68 19.54 14.39
CA GLY A 87 6.72 18.75 15.06
C GLY A 87 6.20 17.46 15.70
N TRP A 88 5.14 16.88 15.14
CA TRP A 88 4.70 15.54 15.54
C TRP A 88 5.60 14.48 14.92
N ASP A 89 5.89 13.44 15.69
CA ASP A 89 6.44 12.19 15.15
C ASP A 89 5.30 11.44 14.46
N ILE A 90 5.49 11.09 13.19
CA ILE A 90 4.50 10.35 12.39
C ILE A 90 5.03 8.94 12.14
N LEU A 91 4.27 7.94 12.58
CA LEU A 91 4.54 6.51 12.41
C LEU A 91 3.43 5.89 11.55
N LEU A 92 3.81 5.10 10.57
CA LEU A 92 2.90 4.16 9.94
C LEU A 92 2.98 2.83 10.69
N LEU A 93 1.83 2.23 11.02
CA LEU A 93 1.72 0.89 11.58
C LEU A 93 0.72 0.14 10.73
N THR A 94 1.22 -0.66 9.79
CA THR A 94 0.44 -1.28 8.73
C THR A 94 0.99 -2.66 8.38
N ASP A 95 0.12 -3.55 7.92
CA ASP A 95 0.49 -4.84 7.32
C ASP A 95 0.71 -4.75 5.80
N ALA A 96 0.48 -3.57 5.20
CA ALA A 96 0.78 -3.32 3.80
C ALA A 96 2.28 -3.53 3.49
N ASN A 97 2.56 -4.00 2.28
CA ASN A 97 3.93 -4.24 1.85
C ASN A 97 4.76 -2.95 1.89
N THR A 98 5.87 -2.97 2.65
CA THR A 98 6.74 -1.80 2.85
C THR A 98 7.31 -1.23 1.54
N VAL A 99 7.47 -2.05 0.49
CA VAL A 99 7.87 -1.57 -0.84
C VAL A 99 6.80 -0.65 -1.44
N PHE A 100 5.53 -1.02 -1.30
CA PHE A 100 4.39 -0.24 -1.83
C PHE A 100 4.23 1.07 -1.07
N VAL A 101 4.23 1.00 0.26
CA VAL A 101 4.12 2.17 1.13
C VAL A 101 5.22 3.19 0.81
N ASN A 102 6.48 2.75 0.78
CA ASN A 102 7.61 3.63 0.48
C ASN A 102 7.53 4.22 -0.93
N HIS A 103 7.15 3.41 -1.92
CA HIS A 103 7.00 3.89 -3.29
C HIS A 103 5.92 4.96 -3.38
N TRP A 104 4.74 4.72 -2.80
CA TRP A 104 3.62 5.66 -2.83
C TRP A 104 3.95 6.99 -2.13
N LEU A 105 4.53 6.92 -0.92
CA LEU A 105 4.94 8.11 -0.16
C LEU A 105 5.96 8.95 -0.95
N LYS A 106 6.95 8.30 -1.56
CA LYS A 106 7.96 8.96 -2.38
C LYS A 106 7.31 9.66 -3.59
N THR A 107 6.42 8.98 -4.30
CA THR A 107 5.73 9.53 -5.48
C THR A 107 4.85 10.74 -5.13
N HIS A 108 4.24 10.75 -3.93
CA HIS A 108 3.38 11.85 -3.46
C HIS A 108 4.12 12.93 -2.66
N GLY A 109 5.46 12.84 -2.53
CA GLY A 109 6.25 13.82 -1.80
C GLY A 109 5.99 13.84 -0.29
N LEU A 110 5.44 12.77 0.27
CA LEU A 110 5.13 12.63 1.69
C LEU A 110 6.27 11.92 2.42
N ARG A 111 6.45 12.24 3.71
CA ARG A 111 7.48 11.63 4.56
C ARG A 111 6.88 11.28 5.92
N VAL A 112 7.20 10.09 6.40
CA VAL A 112 6.93 9.65 7.77
C VAL A 112 8.26 9.37 8.47
N GLY A 113 8.27 9.36 9.80
CA GLY A 113 9.48 9.09 10.59
C GLY A 113 9.86 7.61 10.61
N ARG A 114 8.87 6.72 10.53
CA ARG A 114 9.03 5.26 10.51
C ARG A 114 7.78 4.58 9.92
N ILE A 115 7.97 3.40 9.35
CA ILE A 115 6.95 2.38 9.04
C ILE A 115 7.31 1.18 9.92
#